data_AF-A0A9Q1BC25-F1
#
_entry.id   AF-A0A9Q1BC25-F1
#
_cell.length_a   1.000
_cell.length_b   1.000
_cell.length_c   1.000
_cell.angle_alpha   90.00
_cell.angle_beta   90.00
_cell.angle_gamma   90.00
#
_symmetry.space_group_name_H-M   'P 1'
#
loop_
_entity.id
_entity.type
_entity.pdbx_description
1 polymer ?
#
loop_
_entity_poly.entity_id
_entity_poly.type
_entity_poly.pdbx_seq_one_letter_code
_entity_poly.pdbx_strand_id
1 'polypeptide(L)'
;MADIFAHFPKLITHCPNLLLVDLVITKSIPRSTSWISTSVPEHQMQTERAKNFDSSYLVNNLVSPVRFYDAVRKIPSKAIVIEIAPHGLMQTLLKKSLHAESDYISLMSKKDPDNLHYFMSNIGQLFTLGLTLDLKKLYPPIEYPVGTGTPMLSPGIKWDHSKEWTVPSWEEFLPDSSVFKKTISK
;
A
#
# COMPACT_ATOMS: atom_id res chain seq x y z
N MET A 1 3.95 -34.25 15.95
CA MET A 1 4.54 -33.12 15.20
C MET A 1 5.60 -32.55 16.13
N ALA A 2 6.88 -32.54 15.74
CA ALA A 2 7.92 -32.01 16.62
C ALA A 2 7.84 -30.49 16.61
N ASP A 3 7.79 -29.86 17.78
CA ASP A 3 7.85 -28.41 17.89
C ASP A 3 9.25 -27.94 17.51
N ILE A 4 9.36 -27.19 16.41
CA ILE A 4 10.61 -26.61 15.94
C ILE A 4 10.75 -25.21 16.56
N PHE A 5 11.81 -25.01 17.33
CA PHE A 5 12.17 -23.70 17.85
C PHE A 5 13.00 -22.91 16.81
N ALA A 6 12.32 -22.05 16.05
CA ALA A 6 12.99 -21.07 15.20
C ALA A 6 13.69 -19.99 16.04
N HIS A 7 14.66 -19.28 15.44
CA HIS A 7 15.43 -18.20 16.07
C HIS A 7 16.27 -18.63 17.27
N PHE A 8 16.68 -19.91 17.27
CA PHE A 8 17.56 -20.48 18.27
C PHE A 8 18.98 -20.69 17.69
N PRO A 9 20.04 -20.14 18.31
CA PRO A 9 21.41 -20.22 17.76
C PRO A 9 21.92 -21.64 17.49
N LYS A 10 21.48 -22.64 18.25
CA LYS A 10 21.91 -24.04 18.04
C LYS A 10 21.07 -24.78 16.98
N LEU A 11 20.16 -24.10 16.26
CA LEU A 11 19.33 -24.71 15.23
C LEU A 11 20.17 -25.30 14.09
N ILE A 12 21.26 -24.64 13.69
CA ILE A 12 22.19 -25.14 12.65
C ILE A 12 22.79 -26.50 13.04
N THR A 13 23.11 -26.71 14.33
CA THR A 13 23.65 -27.98 14.82
C THR A 13 22.64 -29.13 14.69
N HIS A 14 21.35 -28.84 14.83
CA HIS A 14 20.27 -29.83 14.74
C HIS A 14 19.73 -29.98 13.31
N CYS A 15 20.02 -29.01 12.44
CA CYS A 15 19.59 -28.99 11.04
C CYS A 15 20.80 -28.72 10.12
N PRO A 16 21.74 -29.68 9.96
CA PRO A 16 22.93 -29.48 9.13
C PRO A 16 22.58 -29.23 7.66
N ASN A 17 21.45 -29.77 7.20
CA ASN A 17 20.93 -29.56 5.85
C ASN A 17 20.50 -28.10 5.59
N LEU A 18 20.44 -27.25 6.61
CA LEU A 18 20.15 -25.83 6.43
C LEU A 18 21.24 -25.10 5.62
N LEU A 19 22.45 -25.66 5.59
CA LEU A 19 23.55 -25.16 4.75
C LEU A 19 23.34 -25.47 3.25
N LEU A 20 22.43 -26.40 2.91
CA LEU A 20 22.10 -26.72 1.52
C LEU A 20 21.28 -25.61 0.84
N VAL A 21 20.92 -24.54 1.55
CA VAL A 21 20.30 -23.34 0.96
C VAL A 21 21.18 -22.73 -0.13
N ASP A 22 22.50 -22.91 -0.05
CA ASP A 22 23.45 -22.51 -1.10
C ASP A 22 23.13 -23.13 -2.48
N LEU A 23 22.51 -24.31 -2.50
CA LEU A 23 22.08 -24.98 -3.74
C LEU A 23 20.85 -24.31 -4.37
N VAL A 24 20.06 -23.59 -3.58
CA VAL A 24 18.84 -22.91 -4.02
C VAL A 24 19.14 -21.44 -4.33
N ILE A 25 19.86 -20.76 -3.45
CA ILE A 25 20.26 -19.35 -3.61
C ILE A 25 21.69 -19.32 -4.13
N THR A 26 21.82 -19.47 -5.44
CA THR A 26 23.13 -19.53 -6.12
C THR A 26 23.72 -18.17 -6.44
N LYS A 27 22.93 -17.09 -6.34
CA LYS A 27 23.35 -15.71 -6.61
C LYS A 27 22.97 -14.79 -5.47
N SER A 28 23.95 -13.99 -5.06
CA SER A 28 23.78 -12.92 -4.10
C SER A 28 23.20 -11.67 -4.79
N ILE A 29 22.14 -11.09 -4.24
CA ILE A 29 21.44 -9.93 -4.80
C ILE A 29 21.51 -8.77 -3.79
N PRO A 30 21.87 -7.54 -4.21
CA PRO A 30 21.90 -6.41 -3.30
C PRO A 30 20.49 -6.08 -2.77
N ARG A 31 20.40 -5.87 -1.46
CA ARG A 31 19.17 -5.47 -0.78
C ARG A 31 18.97 -3.97 -0.95
N SER A 32 17.73 -3.60 -1.27
CA SER A 32 17.33 -2.18 -1.30
C SER A 32 17.38 -1.57 0.10
N THR A 33 17.64 -0.27 0.17
CA THR A 33 17.57 0.52 1.41
C THR A 33 16.17 0.54 2.03
N SER A 34 15.12 0.31 1.23
CA SER A 34 13.75 0.15 1.71
C SER A 34 13.53 -1.14 2.52
N TRP A 35 14.41 -2.13 2.39
CA TRP A 35 14.31 -3.37 3.15
C TRP A 35 15.04 -3.29 4.49
N ILE A 36 14.28 -3.05 5.55
CA ILE A 36 14.78 -3.08 6.92
C ILE A 36 14.94 -4.54 7.38
N SER A 37 16.16 -4.95 7.73
CA SER A 37 16.40 -6.30 8.25
C SER A 37 15.94 -6.40 9.70
N THR A 38 15.32 -7.52 10.06
CA THR A 38 15.01 -7.89 11.45
C THR A 38 15.95 -8.96 12.00
N SER A 39 16.85 -9.51 11.21
CA SER A 39 17.79 -10.56 11.64
C SER A 39 19.22 -10.06 11.83
N VAL A 40 19.55 -8.87 11.31
CA VAL A 40 20.87 -8.25 11.43
C VAL A 40 20.79 -7.04 12.38
N PRO A 41 21.64 -6.94 13.41
CA PRO A 41 21.72 -5.76 14.27
C PRO A 41 22.12 -4.50 13.49
N GLU A 42 21.64 -3.34 13.94
CA GLU A 42 21.86 -2.06 13.24
C GLU A 42 23.34 -1.72 13.03
N HIS A 43 24.19 -1.97 14.04
CA HIS A 43 25.64 -1.75 13.94
C HIS A 43 26.33 -2.63 12.88
N GLN A 44 25.69 -3.70 12.40
CA GLN A 44 26.21 -4.61 11.38
C GLN A 44 25.56 -4.38 10.00
N MET A 45 24.61 -3.45 9.87
CA MET A 45 23.89 -3.23 8.61
C MET A 45 24.77 -2.74 7.46
N GLN A 46 25.93 -2.15 7.76
CA GLN A 46 26.91 -1.69 6.76
C GLN A 46 27.89 -2.79 6.31
N THR A 47 27.82 -3.98 6.89
CA THR A 47 28.66 -5.11 6.48
C THR A 47 28.19 -5.66 5.13
N GLU A 48 29.11 -6.21 4.33
CA GLU A 48 28.78 -6.82 3.04
C GLU A 48 27.73 -7.94 3.16
N ARG A 49 27.77 -8.69 4.27
CA ARG A 49 26.77 -9.71 4.59
C ARG A 49 25.35 -9.15 4.77
N ALA A 50 25.23 -7.93 5.29
CA ALA A 50 23.94 -7.30 5.52
C ALA A 50 23.39 -6.59 4.28
N LYS A 51 24.28 -6.14 3.38
CA LYS A 51 23.92 -5.45 2.14
C LYS A 51 23.31 -6.38 1.10
N ASN A 52 23.59 -7.67 1.15
CA ASN A 52 23.12 -8.62 0.17
C ASN A 52 22.11 -9.62 0.74
N PHE A 53 21.24 -10.12 -0.14
CA PHE A 53 20.39 -11.27 0.11
C PHE A 53 21.07 -12.48 -0.52
N ASP A 54 21.65 -13.30 0.33
CA ASP A 54 22.28 -14.57 -0.01
C ASP A 54 21.80 -15.68 0.96
N SER A 55 22.28 -16.89 0.74
CA SER A 55 22.01 -18.02 1.61
C SER A 55 22.43 -17.75 3.07
N SER A 56 23.57 -17.11 3.28
CA SER A 56 24.09 -16.77 4.61
C SER A 56 23.15 -15.82 5.36
N TYR A 57 22.49 -14.90 4.66
CA TYR A 57 21.47 -14.01 5.20
C TYR A 57 20.21 -14.78 5.59
N LEU A 58 19.76 -15.73 4.77
CA LEU A 58 18.59 -16.56 5.08
C LEU A 58 18.84 -17.48 6.29
N VAL A 59 20.01 -18.12 6.33
CA VAL A 59 20.43 -18.93 7.49
C VAL A 59 20.48 -18.06 8.74
N ASN A 60 21.06 -16.85 8.64
CA ASN A 60 21.06 -15.89 9.75
C ASN A 60 19.64 -15.54 10.20
N ASN A 61 18.70 -15.32 9.28
CA ASN A 61 17.31 -15.02 9.63
C ASN A 61 16.65 -16.14 10.44
N LEU A 62 16.94 -17.40 10.13
CA LEU A 62 16.36 -18.55 10.81
C LEU A 62 16.93 -18.81 12.21
N VAL A 63 18.20 -18.44 12.46
CA VAL A 63 18.86 -18.71 13.75
C VAL A 63 18.97 -17.51 14.67
N SER A 64 18.93 -16.29 14.11
CA SER A 64 19.08 -15.07 14.89
C SER A 64 17.72 -14.58 15.42
N PRO A 65 17.71 -13.92 16.59
CA PRO A 65 16.49 -13.31 17.14
C PRO A 65 15.88 -12.29 16.18
N VAL A 66 14.54 -12.26 16.10
CA VAL A 66 13.80 -11.28 15.31
C VAL A 66 13.71 -9.93 16.04
N ARG A 67 14.33 -8.91 15.45
CA ARG A 67 14.37 -7.52 15.95
C ARG A 67 13.19 -6.70 15.43
N PHE A 68 11.98 -7.21 15.68
CA PHE A 68 10.76 -6.62 15.11
C PHE A 68 10.50 -5.20 15.64
N TYR A 69 10.64 -5.00 16.96
CA TYR A 69 10.43 -3.69 17.59
C TYR A 69 11.36 -2.61 17.02
N ASP A 70 12.64 -2.92 16.86
CA ASP A 70 13.63 -1.99 16.30
C ASP A 70 13.28 -1.60 14.85
N ALA A 71 12.74 -2.54 14.07
CA ALA A 71 12.31 -2.27 12.70
C ALA A 71 11.03 -1.44 12.64
N VAL A 72 10.04 -1.73 13.48
CA VAL A 72 8.76 -0.98 13.51
C VAL A 72 8.97 0.47 13.91
N ARG A 73 9.92 0.77 14.81
CA ARG A 73 10.26 2.15 15.19
C ARG A 73 10.81 3.02 14.06
N LYS A 74 11.21 2.41 12.93
CA LYS A 74 11.69 3.12 11.74
C LYS A 74 10.54 3.48 10.78
N ILE A 75 9.33 2.99 11.03
CA ILE A 75 8.15 3.34 10.24
C ILE A 75 7.78 4.80 10.55
N PRO A 76 7.64 5.67 9.54
CA PRO A 76 7.33 7.08 9.77
C PRO A 76 5.91 7.28 10.30
N SER A 77 5.66 8.44 10.90
CA SER A 77 4.30 8.89 11.23
C SER A 77 3.44 8.99 9.97
N LYS A 78 2.12 8.78 10.09
CA LYS A 78 1.16 8.81 8.96
C LYS A 78 1.43 7.77 7.88
N ALA A 79 2.12 6.69 8.24
CA ALA A 79 2.32 5.54 7.36
C ALA A 79 1.08 4.65 7.32
N ILE A 80 0.85 4.02 6.16
CA ILE A 80 -0.13 2.95 5.98
C ILE A 80 0.64 1.63 5.98
N VAL A 81 0.41 0.81 7.00
CA VAL A 81 1.11 -0.46 7.23
C VAL A 81 0.24 -1.61 6.74
N ILE A 82 0.74 -2.36 5.77
CA ILE A 82 0.04 -3.49 5.14
C ILE A 82 0.67 -4.80 5.61
N GLU A 83 -0.09 -5.64 6.32
CA GLU A 83 0.35 -6.99 6.70
C GLU A 83 0.04 -7.99 5.59
N ILE A 84 1.11 -8.51 4.98
CA ILE A 84 1.07 -9.57 3.97
C ILE A 84 1.25 -10.92 4.67
N ALA A 85 0.13 -11.51 5.08
CA ALA A 85 0.09 -12.80 5.77
C ALA A 85 -1.27 -13.47 5.57
N PRO A 86 -1.38 -14.81 5.72
CA PRO A 86 -2.66 -15.52 5.65
C PRO A 86 -3.62 -15.17 6.82
N HIS A 87 -3.14 -14.45 7.83
CA HIS A 87 -3.93 -13.90 8.91
C HIS A 87 -3.17 -12.73 9.56
N GLY A 88 -3.88 -11.64 9.86
CA GLY A 88 -3.35 -10.46 10.57
C GLY A 88 -2.95 -10.71 12.03
N LEU A 89 -1.89 -11.47 12.27
CA LEU A 89 -1.43 -11.84 13.61
C LEU A 89 -0.74 -10.68 14.33
N MET A 90 -0.05 -9.80 13.58
CA MET A 90 0.75 -8.72 14.17
C MET A 90 -0.08 -7.48 14.51
N GLN A 91 -1.36 -7.45 14.17
CA GLN A 91 -2.26 -6.32 14.41
C GLN A 91 -2.16 -5.76 15.85
N THR A 92 -2.23 -6.62 16.86
CA THR A 92 -2.21 -6.18 18.27
C THR A 92 -0.86 -5.57 18.67
N LEU A 93 0.25 -6.13 18.15
CA LEU A 93 1.59 -5.66 18.44
C LEU A 93 1.89 -4.34 17.70
N LEU A 94 1.51 -4.28 16.42
CA LEU A 94 1.71 -3.11 15.57
C LEU A 94 0.88 -1.93 16.05
N LYS A 95 -0.40 -2.12 16.43
CA LYS A 95 -1.23 -1.04 16.99
C LYS A 95 -0.64 -0.39 18.26
N LYS A 96 0.15 -1.13 19.04
CA LYS A 96 0.84 -0.60 20.23
C LYS A 96 2.16 0.10 19.92
N SER A 97 2.77 -0.20 18.76
CA SER A 97 4.13 0.21 18.42
C SER A 97 4.18 1.29 17.34
N LEU A 98 3.13 1.40 16.54
CA LEU A 98 2.99 2.41 15.48
C LEU A 98 2.57 3.77 16.06
N HIS A 99 2.82 4.81 15.27
CA HIS A 99 2.33 6.16 15.58
C HIS A 99 0.79 6.20 15.56
N ALA A 100 0.18 7.08 16.37
CA ALA A 100 -1.27 7.19 16.49
C ALA A 100 -1.96 7.58 15.17
N GLU A 101 -1.26 8.30 14.29
CA GLU A 101 -1.75 8.72 12.98
C GLU A 101 -1.48 7.68 11.87
N SER A 102 -0.92 6.52 12.20
CA SER A 102 -0.64 5.45 11.23
C SER A 102 -1.81 4.47 11.14
N ASP A 103 -2.14 4.08 9.93
CA ASP A 103 -3.14 3.06 9.65
C ASP A 103 -2.50 1.67 9.54
N TYR A 104 -3.25 0.66 9.95
CA TYR A 104 -2.85 -0.75 9.80
C TYR A 104 -3.95 -1.52 9.08
N ILE A 105 -3.57 -2.26 8.05
CA ILE A 105 -4.45 -3.09 7.21
C ILE A 105 -3.87 -4.51 7.13
N SER A 106 -4.68 -5.54 7.40
CA SER A 106 -4.32 -6.92 7.10
C SER A 106 -5.03 -7.37 5.83
N LEU A 107 -4.35 -8.17 5.00
CA LEU A 107 -4.92 -8.61 3.72
C LEU A 107 -5.82 -9.85 3.84
N MET A 108 -5.61 -10.67 4.89
CA MET A 108 -6.38 -11.89 5.12
C MET A 108 -6.71 -12.07 6.61
N SER A 109 -7.74 -12.86 6.87
CA SER A 109 -8.19 -13.22 8.21
C SER A 109 -8.61 -14.68 8.27
N LYS A 110 -7.94 -15.48 9.09
CA LYS A 110 -8.34 -16.87 9.40
C LYS A 110 -9.74 -16.96 10.04
N LYS A 111 -10.21 -15.87 10.66
CA LYS A 111 -11.52 -15.80 11.30
C LYS A 111 -12.64 -15.50 10.30
N ASP A 112 -12.30 -15.00 9.12
CA ASP A 112 -13.27 -14.64 8.09
C ASP A 112 -13.53 -15.84 7.16
N PRO A 113 -14.79 -16.24 6.94
CA PRO A 113 -15.13 -17.35 6.06
C PRO A 113 -14.92 -17.01 4.56
N ASP A 114 -14.91 -15.72 4.19
CA ASP A 114 -14.73 -15.25 2.82
C ASP A 114 -13.54 -14.28 2.74
N ASN A 115 -12.35 -14.87 2.61
CA ASN A 115 -11.11 -14.10 2.50
C ASN A 115 -11.02 -13.30 1.19
N LEU A 116 -11.78 -13.65 0.14
CA LEU A 116 -11.81 -12.86 -1.08
C LEU A 116 -12.54 -11.55 -0.83
N HIS A 117 -13.72 -11.61 -0.21
CA HIS A 117 -14.45 -10.42 0.20
C HIS A 117 -13.65 -9.58 1.22
N TYR A 118 -13.04 -10.22 2.21
CA TYR A 118 -12.18 -9.55 3.21
C TYR A 118 -11.01 -8.80 2.53
N PHE A 119 -10.32 -9.46 1.60
CA PHE A 119 -9.24 -8.85 0.84
C PHE A 119 -9.72 -7.66 0.02
N MET A 120 -10.79 -7.82 -0.77
CA MET A 120 -11.33 -6.75 -1.62
C MET A 120 -11.84 -5.55 -0.80
N SER A 121 -12.41 -5.81 0.39
CA SER A 121 -12.83 -4.75 1.32
C SER A 121 -11.64 -3.93 1.82
N ASN A 122 -10.54 -4.60 2.20
CA ASN A 122 -9.32 -3.94 2.66
C ASN A 122 -8.59 -3.21 1.52
N ILE A 123 -8.66 -3.70 0.28
CA ILE A 123 -8.20 -2.99 -0.91
C ILE A 123 -9.01 -1.69 -1.11
N GLY A 124 -10.33 -1.73 -0.92
CA GLY A 124 -11.18 -0.54 -0.89
C GLY A 124 -10.77 0.43 0.22
N GLN A 125 -10.48 -0.07 1.42
CA GLN A 125 -9.99 0.76 2.53
C GLN A 125 -8.67 1.45 2.19
N LEU A 126 -7.71 0.74 1.57
CA LEU A 126 -6.45 1.35 1.11
C LEU A 126 -6.70 2.50 0.12
N PHE A 127 -7.68 2.36 -0.77
CA PHE A 127 -8.08 3.44 -1.67
C PHE A 127 -8.62 4.65 -0.91
N THR A 128 -9.46 4.44 0.11
CA THR A 128 -9.97 5.54 0.95
C THR A 128 -8.88 6.26 1.75
N LEU A 129 -7.78 5.56 2.05
CA LEU A 129 -6.59 6.14 2.70
C LEU A 129 -5.69 6.89 1.71
N GLY A 130 -6.05 6.96 0.42
CA GLY A 130 -5.36 7.73 -0.60
C GLY A 130 -4.37 6.92 -1.46
N LEU A 131 -4.34 5.59 -1.37
CA LEU A 131 -3.54 4.78 -2.29
C LEU A 131 -4.24 4.65 -3.65
N THR A 132 -3.49 4.89 -4.72
CA THR A 132 -3.92 4.56 -6.07
C THR A 132 -3.58 3.11 -6.38
N LEU A 133 -4.61 2.27 -6.56
CA LEU A 133 -4.46 0.85 -6.87
C LEU A 133 -5.01 0.53 -8.26
N ASP A 134 -4.23 -0.19 -9.07
CA ASP A 134 -4.67 -0.65 -10.39
C ASP A 134 -5.32 -2.04 -10.28
N LEU A 135 -6.63 -2.05 -10.04
CA LEU A 135 -7.39 -3.29 -9.88
C LEU A 135 -7.54 -4.09 -11.17
N LYS A 136 -7.26 -3.50 -12.34
CA LYS A 136 -7.38 -4.19 -13.63
C LYS A 136 -6.45 -5.41 -13.71
N LYS A 137 -5.34 -5.39 -12.97
CA LYS A 137 -4.38 -6.51 -12.90
C LYS A 137 -4.90 -7.73 -12.14
N LEU A 138 -5.98 -7.58 -11.38
CA LEU A 138 -6.60 -8.68 -10.63
C LEU A 138 -7.61 -9.48 -11.47
N TYR A 139 -8.03 -8.94 -12.60
CA TYR A 139 -9.05 -9.53 -13.48
C TYR A 139 -8.47 -9.78 -14.87
N PRO A 140 -9.09 -10.65 -15.68
CA PRO A 140 -8.76 -10.79 -17.08
C PRO A 140 -8.81 -9.42 -17.81
N PRO A 141 -7.96 -9.23 -18.83
CA PRO A 141 -7.98 -8.00 -19.62
C PRO A 141 -9.34 -7.80 -20.28
N ILE A 142 -9.81 -6.55 -20.28
CA ILE A 142 -11.07 -6.15 -20.91
C ILE A 142 -10.80 -5.79 -22.37
N GLU A 143 -11.64 -6.27 -23.28
CA GLU A 143 -11.61 -5.92 -24.70
C GLU A 143 -12.40 -4.63 -24.96
N TYR A 144 -11.84 -3.76 -25.79
CA TYR A 144 -12.46 -2.50 -26.22
C TYR A 144 -12.68 -2.53 -27.75
N PRO A 145 -13.72 -1.85 -28.28
CA PRO A 145 -14.68 -0.98 -27.59
C PRO A 145 -15.69 -1.74 -26.72
N VAL A 146 -16.27 -1.05 -25.74
CA VAL A 146 -17.34 -1.63 -24.91
C VAL A 146 -18.61 -1.90 -25.72
N GLY A 147 -19.43 -2.85 -25.25
CA GLY A 147 -20.69 -3.22 -25.91
C GLY A 147 -21.71 -2.08 -25.94
N THR A 148 -22.61 -2.12 -26.93
CA THR A 148 -23.73 -1.18 -27.03
C THR A 148 -24.64 -1.30 -25.81
N GLY A 149 -25.15 -0.17 -25.31
CA GLY A 149 -25.95 -0.13 -24.08
C GLY A 149 -25.14 -0.08 -22.78
N THR A 150 -23.80 -0.04 -22.83
CA THR A 150 -22.98 0.26 -21.65
C THR A 150 -23.41 1.61 -21.04
N PRO A 151 -23.72 1.68 -19.72
CA PRO A 151 -24.20 2.91 -19.10
C PRO A 151 -23.26 4.10 -19.27
N MET A 152 -23.85 5.30 -19.41
CA MET A 152 -23.07 6.54 -19.45
C MET A 152 -22.45 6.86 -18.10
N LEU A 153 -21.19 7.28 -18.07
CA LEU A 153 -20.51 7.72 -16.86
C LEU A 153 -20.88 9.17 -16.47
N SER A 154 -21.17 10.02 -17.45
CA SER A 154 -21.38 11.47 -17.22
C SER A 154 -22.45 11.81 -16.18
N PRO A 155 -23.61 11.13 -16.09
CA PRO A 155 -24.64 11.47 -15.10
C PRO A 155 -24.26 11.07 -13.66
N GLY A 156 -23.28 10.17 -13.50
CA GLY A 156 -22.82 9.68 -12.20
C GLY A 156 -21.80 10.60 -11.52
N ILE A 157 -21.19 11.52 -12.26
CA ILE A 157 -20.21 12.48 -11.72
C ILE A 157 -20.96 13.68 -11.17
N LYS A 158 -20.75 13.99 -9.89
CA LYS A 158 -21.32 15.16 -9.23
C LYS A 158 -20.22 16.08 -8.75
N TRP A 159 -20.45 17.38 -8.91
CA TRP A 159 -19.56 18.43 -8.45
C TRP A 159 -20.23 19.22 -7.34
N ASP A 160 -19.42 19.89 -6.52
CA ASP A 160 -19.92 20.88 -5.58
C ASP A 160 -20.29 22.17 -6.34
N HIS A 161 -21.59 22.36 -6.58
CA HIS A 161 -22.16 23.55 -7.21
C HIS A 161 -22.64 24.59 -6.19
N SER A 162 -22.12 24.59 -4.96
CA SER A 162 -22.49 25.58 -3.93
C SER A 162 -22.08 27.01 -4.29
N LYS A 163 -21.13 27.18 -5.22
CA LYS A 163 -20.68 28.48 -5.71
C LYS A 163 -21.35 28.82 -7.02
N GLU A 164 -21.96 30.01 -7.05
CA GLU A 164 -22.52 30.60 -8.25
C GLU A 164 -21.48 31.47 -8.97
N TRP A 165 -21.60 31.54 -10.28
CA TRP A 165 -20.76 32.37 -11.15
C TRP A 165 -21.64 33.41 -11.82
N THR A 166 -21.12 34.62 -12.02
CA THR A 166 -21.85 35.67 -12.73
C THR A 166 -22.13 35.21 -14.16
N VAL A 167 -23.40 35.07 -14.48
CA VAL A 167 -23.87 34.83 -15.85
C VAL A 167 -24.35 36.18 -16.38
N PRO A 168 -23.83 36.65 -17.53
CA PRO A 168 -24.28 37.90 -18.13
C PRO A 168 -25.79 37.89 -18.32
N SER A 169 -26.43 38.93 -17.81
CA SER A 169 -27.86 39.19 -18.00
C SER A 169 -28.12 39.76 -19.40
N TRP A 170 -29.34 39.61 -19.93
CA TRP A 170 -29.64 40.09 -21.28
C TRP A 170 -29.54 41.63 -21.37
N GLU A 171 -29.75 42.32 -20.24
CA GLU A 171 -29.63 43.76 -20.08
C GLU A 171 -28.21 44.27 -20.35
N GLU A 172 -27.18 43.47 -20.07
CA GLU A 172 -25.78 43.82 -20.33
C GLU A 172 -25.44 43.89 -21.83
N PHE A 173 -26.30 43.31 -22.68
CA PHE A 173 -26.15 43.37 -24.14
C PHE A 173 -26.95 44.50 -24.78
N LEU A 174 -27.77 45.23 -24.01
CA LEU A 174 -28.45 46.39 -24.55
C LEU A 174 -27.44 47.52 -24.76
N PRO A 175 -27.44 48.17 -25.93
CA PRO A 175 -26.72 49.42 -26.11
C PRO A 175 -27.23 50.43 -25.09
N ASP A 176 -26.31 51.14 -24.46
CA ASP A 176 -26.64 52.12 -23.44
C ASP A 176 -27.75 53.05 -23.93
N SER A 177 -28.88 53.11 -23.21
CA SER A 177 -30.07 53.88 -23.61
C SER A 177 -29.79 55.39 -23.76
N SER A 178 -28.61 55.83 -23.33
CA SER A 178 -28.04 57.16 -23.57
C SER A 178 -27.70 57.42 -25.06
N VAL A 179 -27.45 56.38 -25.87
CA VAL A 179 -27.08 56.48 -27.29
C VAL A 179 -28.31 56.74 -28.18
N PHE A 180 -29.48 56.17 -27.84
CA PHE A 180 -30.71 56.34 -28.63
C PHE A 180 -31.46 57.65 -28.38
N LYS A 181 -31.12 58.41 -27.33
CA LYS A 181 -31.74 59.71 -27.04
C LYS A 181 -31.25 60.86 -27.92
N LYS A 182 -30.26 60.65 -28.80
CA LYS A 182 -29.64 61.72 -29.61
C LYS A 182 -30.13 61.82 -31.06
N THR A 183 -31.09 61.01 -31.48
CA THR A 183 -31.62 61.06 -32.85
C THR A 183 -33.14 60.97 -32.81
N ILE A 184 -33.79 62.09 -32.51
CA ILE A 184 -35.07 62.61 -33.03
C ILE A 184 -35.30 63.92 -32.27
N SER A 185 -34.73 65.02 -32.79
CA SER A 185 -35.25 66.36 -32.59
C SER A 185 -35.58 66.92 -33.97
N LYS A 186 -36.82 67.39 -34.10
CA LYS A 186 -37.45 67.93 -35.32
C LYS A 186 -36.61 68.94 -36.08
#